data_AF-A0AAD6PZU2-F1
#
_entry.id   AF-A0AAD6PZU2-F1
#
_cell.length_a   1.000
_cell.length_b   1.000
_cell.length_c   1.000
_cell.angle_alpha   90.00
_cell.angle_beta   90.00
_cell.angle_gamma   90.00
#
_symmetry.space_group_name_H-M   'P 1'
#
loop_
_entity.id
_entity.type
_entity.pdbx_description
1 polymer ?
#
loop_
_entity_poly.entity_id
_entity_poly.type
_entity_poly.pdbx_seq_one_letter_code
_entity_poly.pdbx_strand_id
1 'polypeptide(L)' 'MIVSSMKEYEERAVSLALNRPQLQSLTDRLKAARMTCPLFDTRRWVRNLDMAYFKMWSIHCSGQQPHHFKVAENDFDFP' A
#
# COMPACT_ATOMS: atom_id res chain seq x y z
N MET A 1 7.02 -8.14 7.80
CA MET A 1 8.48 -7.99 7.74
C MET A 1 8.88 -8.17 6.30
N ILE A 2 9.75 -7.32 5.77
CA ILE A 2 10.26 -7.43 4.41
C ILE A 2 11.75 -7.74 4.54
N VAL A 3 12.21 -8.77 3.85
CA VAL A 3 13.58 -9.29 3.88
C VAL A 3 14.06 -9.48 2.45
N SER A 4 15.38 -9.50 2.22
CA SER A 4 15.95 -9.50 0.87
C SER A 4 16.40 -10.86 0.37
N SER A 5 16.22 -11.94 1.15
CA SER A 5 16.59 -13.29 0.73
C SER A 5 15.73 -14.36 1.40
N MET A 6 15.72 -15.56 0.81
CA MET A 6 15.03 -16.72 1.37
C MET A 6 15.63 -17.17 2.70
N LYS A 7 16.97 -17.13 2.84
CA LYS A 7 17.66 -17.49 4.07
C LYS A 7 17.26 -16.56 5.23
N GLU A 8 17.25 -15.25 4.98
CA GLU A 8 16.82 -14.29 5.99
C GLU A 8 15.34 -14.47 6.34
N TYR A 9 14.50 -14.77 5.36
CA TYR A 9 13.09 -15.08 5.61
C TYR A 9 12.91 -16.24 6.59
N GLU A 10 13.61 -17.35 6.35
CA GLU A 10 13.58 -18.54 7.23
C GLU A 10 14.06 -18.21 8.64
N GLU A 11 15.24 -17.60 8.77
CA GLU A 11 15.82 -17.23 10.06
C GLU A 11 14.87 -16.33 10.87
N ARG A 12 14.22 -15.38 10.21
CA ARG A 12 13.26 -14.47 10.86
C ARG A 12 11.97 -15.17 11.26
N ALA A 13 11.44 -16.05 10.41
CA ALA A 13 10.25 -16.83 10.72
C ALA A 13 10.48 -17.73 11.94
N VAL A 14 11.62 -18.44 11.97
CA VAL A 14 12.02 -19.30 13.11
C VAL A 14 12.24 -18.46 14.36
N SER A 15 12.96 -17.33 14.26
CA SER A 15 13.19 -16.43 15.40
C SER A 15 11.89 -15.95 16.03
N LEU A 16 10.89 -15.57 15.23
CA LEU A 16 9.57 -15.17 15.72
C LEU A 16 8.80 -16.35 16.34
N ALA A 17 8.87 -17.54 15.72
CA ALA A 17 8.18 -18.73 16.23
C ALA A 17 8.72 -19.17 17.60
N LEU A 18 10.04 -19.05 17.81
CA LEU A 18 10.70 -19.42 19.06
C LEU A 18 10.59 -18.33 20.15
N ASN A 19 10.22 -17.10 19.80
CA ASN A 19 10.10 -15.97 20.73
C ASN A 19 8.66 -15.44 20.82
N ARG A 20 7.85 -16.08 21.67
CA ARG A 20 6.44 -15.74 21.87
C ARG A 20 6.20 -14.27 22.29
N PRO A 21 6.96 -13.67 23.24
CA PRO A 21 6.81 -12.25 23.56
C PRO A 21 7.02 -11.32 22.36
N GLN A 22 8.05 -11.58 21.54
CA GLN A 22 8.34 -10.78 20.35
C GLN A 22 7.23 -10.92 19.30
N LEU A 23 6.73 -12.14 19.07
CA LEU A 23 5.62 -12.39 18.18
C LEU A 23 4.36 -11.64 18.63
N GLN A 24 4.03 -11.70 19.93
CA GLN A 24 2.86 -11.02 20.49
C GLN A 24 2.95 -9.50 20.31
N SER A 25 4.09 -8.91 20.62
CA SER A 25 4.34 -7.47 20.42
C SER A 25 4.15 -7.06 18.95
N LEU A 26 4.67 -7.86 18.00
CA LEU A 26 4.47 -7.62 16.58
C LEU A 26 2.99 -7.72 16.19
N THR A 27 2.29 -8.75 16.65
CA THR A 27 0.85 -8.93 16.40
C THR A 27 0.03 -7.75 16.93
N ASP A 28 0.31 -7.27 18.13
CA ASP A 28 -0.45 -6.17 18.74
C ASP A 28 -0.22 -4.86 17.99
N ARG A 29 1.02 -4.59 17.57
CA ARG A 29 1.33 -3.45 16.69
C ARG A 29 0.55 -3.52 15.37
N LEU A 30 0.48 -4.69 14.74
CA LEU A 30 -0.26 -4.88 13.49
C LEU A 30 -1.78 -4.70 13.69
N LYS A 31 -2.34 -5.21 14.79
CA LYS A 31 -3.77 -5.02 15.12
C LYS A 31 -4.11 -3.55 15.32
N ALA A 32 -3.27 -2.80 16.03
CA ALA A 32 -3.45 -1.38 16.23
C ALA A 32 -3.35 -0.60 14.91
N ALA A 33 -2.30 -0.86 14.12
CA ALA A 33 -2.08 -0.18 12.84
C ALA A 33 -3.15 -0.52 11.79
N ARG A 34 -3.72 -1.74 11.80
CA ARG A 34 -4.76 -2.16 10.83
C ARG A 34 -5.95 -1.21 10.79
N MET A 35 -6.32 -0.62 11.92
CA MET A 35 -7.50 0.25 12.01
C MET A 35 -7.25 1.68 11.51
N THR A 36 -5.99 2.08 11.35
CA THR A 36 -5.61 3.45 11.03
C THR A 36 -4.74 3.56 9.78
N CYS A 37 -4.20 2.45 9.28
CA CYS A 37 -3.34 2.47 8.11
C CYS A 37 -4.16 2.57 6.80
N PRO A 38 -3.64 3.27 5.77
CA PRO A 38 -4.34 3.43 4.50
C PRO A 38 -4.66 2.13 3.77
N LEU A 39 -3.95 1.04 4.07
CA LEU A 39 -4.11 -0.26 3.42
C LEU A 39 -5.55 -0.82 3.57
N PHE A 40 -6.24 -0.48 4.67
CA PHE A 40 -7.62 -0.90 4.92
C PHE A 40 -8.63 0.24 4.81
N ASP A 41 -8.21 1.41 4.31
CA ASP A 41 -9.12 2.51 4.02
C ASP A 41 -9.67 2.37 2.59
N THR A 42 -10.72 1.56 2.44
CA THR A 42 -11.34 1.29 1.13
C THR A 42 -11.84 2.56 0.46
N ARG A 43 -12.36 3.54 1.21
CA ARG A 43 -12.88 4.79 0.63
C ARG A 43 -11.77 5.60 0.00
N ARG A 44 -10.65 5.76 0.72
CA ARG A 44 -9.45 6.43 0.19
C ARG A 44 -8.87 5.68 -1.00
N TRP A 45 -8.85 4.36 -0.96
CA TRP A 45 -8.37 3.53 -2.07
C TRP A 45 -9.20 3.72 -3.34
N VAL A 46 -10.54 3.63 -3.25
CA VAL A 46 -11.45 3.83 -4.39
C VAL A 46 -11.27 5.22 -4.97
N ARG A 47 -11.23 6.26 -4.13
CA ARG A 47 -11.03 7.63 -4.60
C ARG A 47 -9.72 7.77 -5.39
N ASN A 48 -8.61 7.24 -4.86
CA ASN A 48 -7.32 7.31 -5.54
C ASN A 48 -7.30 6.49 -6.86
N LEU A 49 -8.09 5.42 -6.94
CA LEU A 49 -8.25 4.64 -8.17
C LEU A 49 -9.08 5.40 -9.21
N ASP A 50 -10.19 6.01 -8.82
CA ASP A 50 -11.02 6.84 -9.71
C ASP A 50 -10.22 8.01 -10.26
N MET A 51 -9.38 8.65 -9.44
CA MET A 51 -8.43 9.68 -9.88
C MET A 51 -7.47 9.15 -10.94
N ALA A 52 -6.97 7.92 -10.79
CA ALA A 52 -6.11 7.29 -11.80
C ALA A 52 -6.86 7.08 -13.12
N TYR A 53 -8.10 6.58 -13.07
CA TYR A 53 -8.94 6.40 -14.26
C TYR A 53 -9.22 7.71 -14.97
N PHE A 54 -9.58 8.75 -14.22
CA PHE A 54 -9.82 10.07 -14.78
C PHE A 54 -8.58 10.63 -15.47
N LYS A 55 -7.40 10.51 -14.84
CA LYS A 55 -6.14 10.97 -15.42
C LYS A 55 -5.77 10.21 -16.70
N MET A 56 -5.94 8.89 -16.71
CA MET A 56 -5.75 8.07 -17.92
C MET A 56 -6.69 8.52 -19.05
N TRP A 57 -7.96 8.79 -18.72
CA TRP A 57 -8.94 9.27 -19.69
C TRP A 57 -8.58 10.66 -20.23
N SER A 58 -8.16 11.58 -19.37
CA SER A 58 -7.73 12.92 -19.77
C SER A 58 -6.51 12.90 -20.72
N ILE A 59 -5.52 12.04 -20.45
CA ILE A 59 -4.36 11.84 -21.33
C ILE A 59 -4.83 11.37 -22.71
N HIS A 60 -5.73 10.39 -22.74
CA HIS A 60 -6.30 9.87 -23.98
C HIS A 60 -7.08 10.94 -24.77
N CYS A 61 -8.00 11.66 -24.12
CA CYS A 61 -8.78 12.73 -24.74
C CYS A 61 -7.92 13.89 -25.27
N SER A 62 -6.75 14.10 -24.67
CA SER A 62 -5.77 15.10 -25.12
C SER A 62 -4.93 14.64 -26.32
N GLY A 63 -5.18 13.45 -26.88
CA GLY A 63 -4.44 12.89 -28.01
C GLY A 63 -3.01 12.45 -27.67
N GLN A 64 -2.65 12.39 -26.38
CA GLN A 64 -1.33 11.97 -25.93
C GLN A 64 -1.22 10.44 -25.92
N GLN A 65 0.01 9.95 -26.09
CA GLN A 65 0.31 8.53 -25.93
C GLN A 65 0.33 8.13 -24.45
N PRO A 66 0.01 6.88 -24.09
CA PRO A 66 0.13 6.40 -22.72
C PRO A 66 1.55 6.60 -22.16
N HIS A 67 1.65 7.17 -20.97
CA HIS A 67 2.92 7.40 -20.29
C HIS A 67 2.80 7.19 -18.78
N HIS A 68 3.94 7.08 -18.09
CA HIS A 68 3.96 6.97 -16.64
C HIS A 68 3.40 8.23 -15.98
N PHE A 69 2.60 8.04 -14.95
CA PHE A 69 2.15 9.10 -14.06
C PHE A 69 2.00 8.57 -12.64
N LYS A 70 1.86 9.50 -11.69
CA LYS A 70 1.46 9.21 -10.30
C LYS A 70 0.19 9.98 -9.99
N VAL A 71 -0.63 9.41 -9.12
CA VAL A 71 -1.78 10.09 -8.50
C VAL A 71 -1.30 10.70 -7.19
N ALA A 72 -1.50 12.00 -7.02
CA ALA A 72 -1.32 12.66 -5.73
C ALA A 72 -2.70 12.99 -5.14
N GLU A 73 -2.84 12.90 -3.82
CA GLU A 73 -4.14 13.15 -3.16
C GLU A 73 -4.59 14.62 -3.19
N ASN A 74 -3.74 15.49 -3.70
CA ASN A 74 -4.01 16.91 -3.95
C ASN A 74 -4.23 17.20 -5.44
N ASP A 75 -4.44 16.19 -6.30
CA ASP A 75 -4.74 16.44 -7.71
C ASP A 75 -6.14 17.09 -7.80
N PHE A 76 -6.18 18.43 -7.75
CA PHE A 76 -7.37 19.29 -7.83
C PHE A 76 -8.14 19.15 -9.15
N ASP A 77 -7.53 18.47 -10.13
CA ASP A 77 -8.11 18.19 -11.44
C ASP A 77 -9.10 17.01 -11.40
N PHE A 78 -9.25 16.32 -10.27
CA PHE A 78 -10.32 15.34 -10.07
C PHE A 78 -11.61 16.05 -9.64
N PRO A 79 -12.71 15.92 -10.41
CA PRO A 79 -13.99 16.58 -10.11
C PRO A 79 -14.66 16.07 -8.82
#